data_AF-A0A834MCW8-F1
#
_entry.id   AF-A0A834MCW8-F1
#
_cell.length_a   1.000
_cell.length_b   1.000
_cell.length_c   1.000
_cell.angle_alpha   90.00
_cell.angle_beta   90.00
_cell.angle_gamma   90.00
#
_symmetry.space_group_name_H-M   'P 1'
#
loop_
_entity.id
_entity.type
_entity.pdbx_description
1 polymer ?
#
loop_
_entity_poly.entity_id
_entity_poly.type
_entity_poly.pdbx_seq_one_letter_code
_entity_poly.pdbx_strand_id
1 'polypeptide(L)'
;MDQVFLLAPTSTDERIQHVVNQARGFIYYVSLKGVTGAATLDVKSAAERIAKIKQQTDLPIGVGFGISDAASAKVMGAVADAVIVGSAFVKPFATQNVEEASALAVAKVKELRTALDELR
;
A
#
# COMPACT_ATOMS: atom_id res chain seq x y z
N MET A 1 -17.42 13.53 1.79
CA MET A 1 -16.09 13.12 1.30
C MET A 1 -15.37 12.48 2.46
N ASP A 2 -14.85 11.26 2.30
CA ASP A 2 -14.16 10.55 3.38
C ASP A 2 -12.73 11.08 3.56
N GLN A 3 -12.30 11.23 4.82
CA GLN A 3 -10.94 11.64 5.15
C GLN A 3 -10.06 10.40 5.32
N VAL A 4 -9.24 10.12 4.31
CA VAL A 4 -8.22 9.07 4.33
C VAL A 4 -6.94 9.64 4.93
N PHE A 5 -6.60 9.19 6.15
CA PHE A 5 -5.39 9.63 6.84
C PHE A 5 -4.22 8.68 6.60
N LEU A 6 -3.01 9.23 6.72
CA LEU A 6 -1.76 8.48 6.59
C LEU A 6 -1.18 8.14 7.97
N LEU A 7 -0.69 6.91 8.10
CA LEU A 7 0.16 6.45 9.20
C LEU A 7 1.46 5.86 8.66
N ALA A 8 2.54 5.97 9.44
CA ALA A 8 3.87 5.50 9.08
C ALA A 8 4.48 4.66 10.23
N PRO A 9 5.58 3.92 10.01
CA PRO A 9 6.31 3.23 11.09
C PRO A 9 6.69 4.15 12.25
N THR A 10 6.98 5.42 11.95
CA THR A 10 7.37 6.45 12.91
C THR A 10 6.20 7.17 13.58
N SER A 11 4.95 6.89 13.21
CA SER A 11 3.80 7.49 13.90
C SER A 11 3.83 7.10 15.38
N THR A 12 3.48 8.03 16.27
CA THR A 12 3.34 7.73 17.70
C THR A 12 2.01 7.05 17.97
N ASP A 13 1.86 6.43 19.15
CA ASP A 13 0.58 5.84 19.56
C ASP A 13 -0.52 6.92 19.70
N GLU A 14 -0.16 8.12 20.17
CA GLU A 14 -1.06 9.28 20.18
C GLU A 14 -1.55 9.66 18.78
N ARG A 15 -0.63 9.65 17.79
CA ARG A 15 -0.99 9.91 16.40
C ARG A 15 -1.92 8.83 15.84
N ILE A 16 -1.68 7.56 16.17
CA ILE A 16 -2.55 6.45 15.74
C ILE A 16 -3.96 6.68 16.29
N GLN A 17 -4.09 6.95 17.59
CA GLN A 17 -5.37 7.19 18.24
C GLN A 17 -6.12 8.37 17.60
N HIS A 18 -5.43 9.49 17.38
CA HIS A 18 -6.01 10.66 16.72
C HIS A 18 -6.52 10.34 15.30
N VAL A 19 -5.75 9.56 14.54
CA VAL A 19 -6.12 9.15 13.18
C VAL A 19 -7.31 8.19 13.21
N VAL A 20 -7.28 7.16 14.06
CA VAL A 20 -8.34 6.15 14.18
C VAL A 20 -9.70 6.79 14.48
N ASN A 21 -9.75 7.83 15.31
CA ASN A 21 -11.00 8.50 15.68
C ASN A 21 -11.61 9.34 14.52
N GLN A 22 -10.77 9.87 13.64
CA GLN A 22 -11.18 10.82 12.59
C GLN A 22 -11.22 10.21 11.19
N ALA A 23 -10.44 9.17 10.92
CA ALA A 23 -10.38 8.54 9.62
C ALA A 23 -11.73 7.95 9.23
N ARG A 24 -12.03 8.00 7.93
CA ARG A 24 -13.20 7.39 7.30
C ARG A 24 -12.77 6.72 6.00
N GLY A 25 -13.53 5.73 5.55
CA GLY A 25 -13.17 4.91 4.39
C GLY A 25 -12.08 3.88 4.74
N PHE A 26 -10.82 4.30 4.76
CA PHE A 26 -9.68 3.44 5.09
C PHE A 26 -8.50 4.26 5.65
N ILE A 27 -7.54 3.57 6.26
CA ILE A 27 -6.26 4.17 6.68
C ILE A 27 -5.18 3.80 5.67
N TYR A 28 -4.46 4.80 5.17
CA TYR A 28 -3.29 4.59 4.32
C TYR A 28 -2.04 4.41 5.21
N TYR A 29 -1.55 3.18 5.32
CA TYR A 29 -0.25 2.90 5.94
C TYR A 29 0.89 3.01 4.91
N VAL A 30 1.83 3.94 5.13
CA VAL A 30 3.01 4.13 4.27
C VAL A 30 4.17 3.31 4.82
N SER A 31 4.58 2.27 4.09
CA SER A 31 5.68 1.39 4.49
C SER A 31 7.03 2.05 4.21
N LEU A 32 7.52 2.88 5.13
CA LEU A 32 8.78 3.61 4.98
C LEU A 32 9.96 2.91 5.69
N LYS A 33 10.69 2.11 4.92
CA LYS A 33 12.16 2.11 4.89
C LYS A 33 12.58 2.23 3.42
N GLY A 34 12.84 3.46 2.98
CA GLY A 34 13.08 3.73 1.56
C GLY A 34 13.57 5.13 1.22
N VAL A 35 14.15 5.86 2.18
CA VAL A 35 15.01 7.01 1.85
C VAL A 35 16.45 6.60 2.14
N THR A 36 17.19 6.37 1.06
CA THR A 36 18.59 5.90 0.91
C THR A 36 18.84 4.39 1.07
N GLY A 37 19.15 3.73 -0.05
CA GLY A 37 20.04 2.55 -0.11
C GLY A 37 19.45 1.13 0.00
N ALA A 38 18.25 0.93 0.55
CA ALA A 38 17.66 -0.41 0.66
C ALA A 38 16.28 -0.47 -0.03
N ALA A 39 16.21 -1.19 -1.14
CA ALA A 39 15.01 -1.37 -1.97
C ALA A 39 14.09 -2.50 -1.46
N THR A 40 14.24 -2.95 -0.22
CA THR A 40 13.52 -4.11 0.31
C THR A 40 12.33 -3.68 1.19
N LEU A 41 11.15 -4.20 0.86
CA LEU A 41 9.97 -4.09 1.73
C LEU A 41 10.25 -4.79 3.07
N ASP A 42 10.12 -4.04 4.18
CA ASP A 42 10.16 -4.59 5.54
C ASP A 42 8.77 -5.10 5.94
N VAL A 43 8.37 -6.21 5.30
CA VAL A 43 7.03 -6.81 5.40
C VAL A 43 6.71 -7.18 6.84
N LYS A 44 7.70 -7.69 7.58
CA LYS A 44 7.53 -8.09 8.98
C LYS A 44 7.19 -6.88 9.85
N SER A 45 7.97 -5.80 9.74
CA SER A 45 7.71 -4.58 10.51
C SER A 45 6.35 -3.97 10.13
N ALA A 46 5.99 -3.98 8.84
CA ALA A 46 4.68 -3.54 8.38
C ALA A 46 3.56 -4.39 8.99
N ALA A 47 3.67 -5.73 8.97
CA ALA A 47 2.68 -6.65 9.51
C ALA A 47 2.45 -6.44 11.01
N GLU A 48 3.52 -6.34 11.80
CA GLU A 48 3.45 -6.06 13.24
C GLU A 48 2.74 -4.74 13.52
N ARG A 49 3.07 -3.70 12.73
CA ARG A 49 2.50 -2.38 12.90
C ARG A 49 1.03 -2.31 12.48
N ILE A 50 0.67 -2.93 11.37
CA ILE A 50 -0.70 -3.04 10.88
C ILE A 50 -1.54 -3.76 11.93
N ALA A 51 -1.08 -4.89 12.46
CA ALA A 51 -1.78 -5.63 13.52
C ALA A 51 -2.07 -4.76 14.75
N LYS A 52 -1.10 -3.96 15.21
CA LYS A 52 -1.31 -3.02 16.34
C LYS A 52 -2.35 -1.93 16.05
N ILE A 53 -2.42 -1.45 14.81
CA ILE A 53 -3.41 -0.43 14.42
C ILE A 53 -4.80 -1.06 14.32
N LYS A 54 -4.92 -2.27 13.75
CA LYS A 54 -6.21 -3.00 13.64
C LYS A 54 -6.82 -3.36 15.00
N GLN A 55 -6.02 -3.41 16.07
CA GLN A 55 -6.56 -3.54 17.44
C GLN A 55 -7.32 -2.31 17.94
N GLN A 56 -7.20 -1.17 17.24
CA GLN A 56 -7.77 0.11 17.66
C GLN A 56 -8.89 0.57 16.72
N THR A 57 -9.09 -0.09 15.57
CA THR A 57 -10.07 0.32 14.55
C THR A 57 -10.52 -0.84 13.68
N ASP A 58 -11.77 -0.78 13.24
CA ASP A 58 -12.34 -1.69 12.23
C ASP A 58 -12.14 -1.18 10.79
N LEU A 59 -11.53 -0.01 10.61
CA LEU A 59 -11.26 0.52 9.28
C LEU A 59 -10.23 -0.35 8.55
N PRO A 60 -10.44 -0.65 7.25
CA PRO A 60 -9.47 -1.36 6.46
C PRO A 60 -8.16 -0.56 6.37
N ILE A 61 -7.04 -1.26 6.38
CA ILE A 61 -5.71 -0.65 6.24
C ILE A 61 -5.15 -0.99 4.88
N GLY A 62 -5.02 0.04 4.04
CA GLY A 62 -4.34 -0.04 2.75
C GLY A 62 -2.87 0.29 2.91
N VAL A 63 -1.99 -0.55 2.38
CA VAL A 63 -0.54 -0.31 2.42
C VAL A 63 0.00 0.16 1.09
N GLY A 64 0.83 1.20 1.13
CA GLY A 64 1.53 1.69 -0.05
C GLY A 64 3.03 1.89 0.21
N PHE A 65 3.75 2.20 -0.86
CA PHE A 65 5.22 2.24 -1.01
C PHE A 65 5.88 0.88 -1.29
N GLY A 66 6.70 0.84 -2.35
CA GLY A 66 7.51 -0.31 -2.73
C GLY A 66 6.81 -1.40 -3.55
N ILE A 67 5.50 -1.29 -3.78
CA ILE A 67 4.72 -2.31 -4.51
C ILE A 67 4.75 -2.00 -6.00
N SER A 68 5.37 -2.87 -6.80
CA SER A 68 5.54 -2.66 -8.26
C SER A 68 5.24 -3.88 -9.13
N ASP A 69 5.06 -5.05 -8.53
CA ASP A 69 4.91 -6.33 -9.22
C ASP A 69 4.01 -7.30 -8.41
N ALA A 70 3.64 -8.40 -9.05
CA ALA A 70 2.85 -9.47 -8.43
C ALA A 70 3.45 -9.98 -7.10
N ALA A 71 4.77 -10.13 -7.02
CA ALA A 71 5.44 -10.68 -5.83
C ALA A 71 5.30 -9.73 -4.63
N SER A 72 5.67 -8.47 -4.79
CA SER A 72 5.52 -7.43 -3.76
C SER A 72 4.05 -7.22 -3.38
N ALA A 73 3.13 -7.28 -4.34
CA ALA A 73 1.69 -7.19 -4.07
C ALA A 73 1.17 -8.38 -3.26
N LYS A 74 1.57 -9.61 -3.58
CA LYS A 74 1.14 -10.81 -2.85
C LYS A 74 1.67 -10.82 -1.42
N VAL A 75 2.94 -10.47 -1.25
CA VAL A 75 3.58 -10.41 0.07
C VAL A 75 2.92 -9.35 0.96
N MET A 76 2.60 -8.17 0.44
CA MET A 76 1.92 -7.12 1.22
C MET A 76 0.42 -7.38 1.39
N GLY A 77 -0.24 -7.96 0.38
CA GLY A 77 -1.65 -8.33 0.44
C GLY A 77 -1.93 -9.43 1.45
N ALA A 78 -0.93 -10.23 1.84
CA ALA A 78 -1.07 -11.23 2.90
C ALA A 78 -1.16 -10.61 4.30
N VAL A 79 -0.78 -9.33 4.48
CA VAL A 79 -0.69 -8.67 5.79
C VAL A 79 -1.54 -7.40 5.90
N ALA A 80 -2.07 -6.89 4.79
CA ALA A 80 -2.89 -5.68 4.72
C ALA A 80 -4.24 -5.95 4.03
N ASP A 81 -5.24 -5.10 4.28
CA ASP A 81 -6.57 -5.25 3.67
C ASP A 81 -6.60 -4.82 2.19
N ALA A 82 -5.67 -3.95 1.80
CA ALA A 82 -5.48 -3.50 0.42
C ALA A 82 -4.02 -3.14 0.14
N VAL A 83 -3.63 -3.18 -1.13
CA VAL A 83 -2.35 -2.65 -1.63
C VAL A 83 -2.59 -1.41 -2.48
N ILE A 84 -1.71 -0.43 -2.36
CA ILE A 84 -1.77 0.86 -3.06
C ILE A 84 -0.54 1.00 -3.95
N VAL A 85 -0.75 1.08 -5.25
CA VAL A 85 0.29 1.12 -6.27
C VAL A 85 0.18 2.42 -7.07
N GLY A 86 1.29 3.16 -7.17
CA GLY A 86 1.33 4.44 -7.89
C GLY A 86 2.40 4.47 -8.97
N SER A 87 3.68 4.47 -8.56
CA SER A 87 4.82 4.63 -9.48
C SER A 87 4.84 3.60 -10.61
N ALA A 88 4.43 2.36 -10.37
CA ALA A 88 4.38 1.33 -11.41
C ALA A 88 3.36 1.63 -12.52
N PHE A 89 2.28 2.38 -12.22
CA PHE A 89 1.31 2.81 -13.21
C PHE A 89 1.73 4.07 -13.95
N VAL A 90 2.37 5.02 -13.26
CA VAL A 90 2.75 6.31 -13.85
C VAL A 90 4.05 6.24 -14.65
N LYS A 91 5.00 5.39 -14.26
CA LYS A 91 6.32 5.29 -14.90
C LYS A 91 6.27 5.06 -16.42
N PRO A 92 5.39 4.19 -16.98
CA PRO A 92 5.26 4.05 -18.43
C PRO A 92 4.87 5.34 -19.15
N PHE A 93 4.03 6.18 -18.55
CA PHE A 93 3.60 7.46 -19.15
C PHE A 93 4.72 8.49 -19.27
N ALA A 94 5.86 8.28 -18.60
CA ALA A 94 7.02 9.15 -18.72
C ALA A 94 7.87 8.84 -19.97
N THR A 95 7.76 7.64 -20.55
CA THR A 95 8.66 7.19 -21.63
C THR A 95 7.94 6.62 -22.86
N GLN A 96 6.69 6.19 -22.73
CA GLN A 96 5.88 5.64 -23.80
C GLN A 96 4.82 6.64 -24.25
N ASN A 97 4.21 6.39 -25.42
CA ASN A 97 3.02 7.14 -25.81
C ASN A 97 1.80 6.72 -24.94
N VAL A 98 0.73 7.51 -25.00
CA VAL A 98 -0.47 7.31 -24.14
C VAL A 98 -1.12 5.94 -24.36
N GLU A 99 -1.14 5.45 -25.60
CA GLU A 99 -1.77 4.17 -25.94
C GLU A 99 -0.98 2.99 -25.35
N GLU A 100 0.34 2.98 -25.57
CA GLU A 100 1.27 1.99 -25.00
C GLU A 100 1.28 2.02 -23.47
N ALA A 101 1.37 3.21 -22.87
CA ALA A 101 1.36 3.38 -21.43
C ALA A 101 0.03 2.90 -20.80
N SER A 102 -1.10 3.17 -21.47
CA SER A 102 -2.41 2.69 -21.03
C SER A 102 -2.52 1.16 -21.12
N ALA A 103 -2.02 0.56 -22.21
CA ALA A 103 -1.97 -0.90 -22.35
C ALA A 103 -1.12 -1.55 -21.25
N LEU A 104 0.04 -0.97 -20.94
CA LEU A 104 0.91 -1.42 -19.85
C LEU A 104 0.23 -1.26 -18.48
N ALA A 105 -0.49 -0.16 -18.25
CA ALA A 105 -1.24 0.04 -17.01
C ALA A 105 -2.35 -1.01 -16.85
N VAL A 106 -3.11 -1.32 -17.90
CA VAL A 106 -4.13 -2.38 -17.88
C VAL A 106 -3.51 -3.75 -17.62
N ALA A 107 -2.38 -4.08 -18.28
CA ALA A 107 -1.66 -5.32 -18.04
C ALA A 107 -1.18 -5.42 -16.58
N LYS A 108 -0.66 -4.32 -16.03
CA LYS A 108 -0.23 -4.23 -14.63
C LYS A 108 -1.39 -4.40 -13.65
N VAL A 109 -2.57 -3.84 -13.91
CA VAL A 109 -3.78 -4.08 -13.09
C VAL A 109 -4.11 -5.58 -13.07
N LYS A 110 -4.11 -6.25 -14.24
CA LYS A 110 -4.39 -7.69 -14.33
C LYS A 110 -3.38 -8.51 -13.54
N GLU A 111 -2.09 -8.25 -13.73
CA GLU A 111 -1.00 -8.92 -13.01
C GLU A 111 -1.18 -8.83 -11.49
N LEU A 112 -1.37 -7.61 -10.97
CA LEU A 112 -1.51 -7.37 -9.54
C LEU A 112 -2.80 -7.98 -8.98
N ARG A 113 -3.91 -7.89 -9.72
CA ARG A 113 -5.20 -8.44 -9.31
C ARG A 113 -5.15 -9.96 -9.19
N THR A 114 -4.59 -10.65 -10.20
CA THR A 114 -4.40 -12.11 -10.17
C THR A 114 -3.60 -12.53 -8.94
N ALA A 115 -2.46 -11.87 -8.69
CA ALA A 115 -1.60 -12.18 -7.55
C ALA A 115 -2.30 -12.04 -6.19
N LEU A 116 -3.20 -11.05 -6.06
CA LEU A 116 -3.97 -10.82 -4.84
C LEU A 116 -5.17 -11.75 -4.71
N ASP A 117 -5.75 -12.24 -5.82
CA ASP A 117 -6.86 -13.19 -5.78
C ASP A 117 -6.41 -14.59 -5.36
N GLU A 118 -5.15 -14.95 -5.60
CA GLU A 118 -4.54 -16.18 -5.09
C GLU A 118 -4.37 -16.23 -3.55
N LEU A 119 -4.61 -15.11 -2.85
CA LEU A 119 -4.56 -15.05 -1.39
C LEU A 119 -5.91 -15.39 -0.72
N ARG A 120 -6.98 -15.56 -1.51
CA ARG A 120 -8.35 -15.79 -1.03
C ARG A 120 -8.75 -17.26 -1.07
#